data_AF-A0A2G6CEZ9-F1
#
_entry.id   AF-A0A2G6CEZ9-F1
#
_cell.length_a   1.000
_cell.length_b   1.000
_cell.length_c   1.000
_cell.angle_alpha   90.00
_cell.angle_beta   90.00
_cell.angle_gamma   90.00
#
_symmetry.space_group_name_H-M   'P 1'
#
loop_
_entity.id
_entity.type
_entity.pdbx_description
1 polymer ?
#
loop_
_entity_poly.entity_id
_entity_poly.type
_entity_poly.pdbx_seq_one_letter_code
_entity_poly.pdbx_strand_id
1 'polypeptide(L)' 'MTRLILILHSIIGATLASVGVVVLLVSGVTGLWPLLGGAFAGWLVGWPVAYIIAKRMQ' A
#
# COMPACT_ATOMS: atom_id res chain seq x y z
N MET A 1 3.61 -13.41 17.92
CA MET A 1 2.90 -12.13 17.74
C MET A 1 3.51 -11.26 16.63
N THR A 2 4.83 -11.10 16.51
CA THR A 2 5.51 -10.39 15.39
C THR A 2 5.25 -10.99 14.00
N ARG A 3 5.13 -12.33 13.89
CA ARG A 3 4.84 -12.99 12.61
C ARG A 3 3.47 -12.61 12.02
N LEU A 4 2.47 -12.38 12.86
CA LEU A 4 1.11 -12.02 12.42
C LEU A 4 1.11 -10.61 11.80
N ILE A 5 1.82 -9.67 12.44
CA ILE A 5 2.03 -8.31 11.93
C ILE A 5 2.76 -8.30 10.58
N LEU A 6 3.80 -9.14 10.41
CA LEU A 6 4.53 -9.25 9.14
C LEU A 6 3.66 -9.78 8.00
N ILE A 7 2.82 -10.80 8.27
CA ILE A 7 1.89 -11.34 7.28
C ILE A 7 0.84 -10.30 6.91
N LEU A 8 0.25 -9.63 7.91
CA LEU A 8 -0.75 -8.59 7.68
C LEU A 8 -0.18 -7.40 6.91
N HIS A 9 1.06 -6.98 7.20
CA HIS A 9 1.75 -5.91 6.48
C HIS A 9 2.07 -6.30 5.03
N SER A 10 2.45 -7.56 4.77
CA SER A 10 2.69 -8.06 3.41
C SER A 10 1.42 -7.98 2.55
N ILE A 11 0.27 -8.42 3.09
CA ILE A 11 -1.01 -8.37 2.37
C ILE A 11 -1.53 -6.94 2.22
N ILE A 12 -1.59 -6.18 3.32
CA ILE A 12 -2.12 -4.81 3.30
C ILE A 12 -1.23 -3.89 2.45
N GLY A 13 0.10 -4.02 2.57
CA GLY A 13 1.07 -3.25 1.80
C GLY A 13 1.00 -3.54 0.30
N ALA A 14 0.91 -4.82 -0.09
CA ALA A 14 0.72 -5.19 -1.50
C ALA A 14 -0.61 -4.66 -2.06
N THR A 15 -1.69 -4.77 -1.28
CA THR A 15 -3.02 -4.33 -1.72
C THR A 15 -3.07 -2.80 -1.89
N LEU A 16 -2.53 -2.04 -0.94
CA LEU A 16 -2.47 -0.57 -1.01
C LEU A 16 -1.54 -0.06 -2.11
N ALA A 17 -0.44 -0.76 -2.38
CA ALA A 17 0.42 -0.45 -3.53
C ALA A 17 -0.36 -0.60 -4.85
N SER A 18 -1.11 -1.69 -5.04
CA SER A 18 -1.97 -1.87 -6.22
C SER A 18 -3.08 -0.82 -6.32
N VAL A 19 -3.70 -0.43 -5.21
CA VAL A 19 -4.71 0.64 -5.20
C VAL A 19 -4.10 1.98 -5.63
N GLY A 20 -2.90 2.33 -5.15
CA GLY A 20 -2.20 3.55 -5.57
C GLY A 20 -1.90 3.59 -7.08
N VAL A 21 -1.51 2.45 -7.65
CA VAL A 21 -1.33 2.28 -9.10
C VAL A 21 -2.65 2.46 -9.85
N VAL A 22 -3.74 1.87 -9.37
CA VAL A 22 -5.08 2.01 -9.98
C VAL A 22 -5.55 3.46 -9.97
N VAL A 23 -5.37 4.19 -8.86
CA VAL A 23 -5.75 5.62 -8.78
C VAL A 23 -4.99 6.45 -9.81
N LEU A 24 -3.68 6.22 -9.98
CA LEU A 24 -2.88 6.93 -10.99
C LEU A 24 -3.36 6.62 -12.42
N LEU A 25 -3.63 5.35 -12.73
CA LEU A 25 -4.14 4.96 -14.04
C LEU A 25 -5.51 5.59 -14.31
N VAL A 26 -6.41 5.62 -13.33
CA VAL A 26 -7.73 6.27 -13.44
C VAL A 26 -7.58 7.79 -13.61
N SER A 27 -6.57 8.41 -13.01
CA SER A 27 -6.26 9.83 -13.22
C SER A 27 -5.65 10.14 -14.59
N GLY A 28 -5.47 9.14 -15.46
CA GLY A 28 -4.94 9.30 -16.82
C GLY A 28 -3.41 9.31 -16.89
N VAL A 29 -2.72 8.98 -15.79
CA VAL A 29 -1.26 8.95 -15.72
C VAL A 29 -0.74 7.58 -16.14
N THR A 30 -0.11 7.52 -17.32
CA THR A 30 0.36 6.27 -17.94
C THR A 30 1.89 6.16 -17.99
N GLY A 31 2.62 7.17 -17.51
CA GLY A 31 4.08 7.16 -17.51
C GLY A 31 4.67 6.17 -16.51
N LEU A 32 5.72 5.44 -16.92
CA LEU A 32 6.44 4.44 -16.12
C LEU A 32 6.97 4.98 -14.78
N TRP A 33 7.62 6.15 -14.81
CA TRP A 33 8.15 6.81 -13.62
C TRP A 33 7.05 7.28 -12.64
N PRO A 34 5.98 7.95 -13.11
CA PRO A 34 4.83 8.26 -12.27
C PRO A 34 4.17 7.03 -11.64
N LEU A 35 4.01 5.94 -12.40
CA LEU A 35 3.42 4.69 -11.94
C LEU A 35 4.26 4.05 -10.83
N LEU A 36 5.58 4.01 -10.98
CA LEU A 36 6.48 3.56 -9.92
C LEU A 36 6.45 4.50 -8.71
N GLY A 37 6.37 5.81 -8.94
CA GLY A 37 6.22 6.81 -7.88
C GLY A 37 4.93 6.64 -7.08
N GLY A 38 3.79 6.38 -7.73
CA GLY A 38 2.52 6.13 -7.04
C GLY A 38 2.40 4.75 -6.45
N ALA A 39 3.05 3.73 -7.02
CA ALA A 39 3.21 2.44 -6.36
C ALA A 39 4.00 2.61 -5.05
N PHE A 40 5.09 3.37 -5.10
CA PHE A 40 5.92 3.66 -3.93
C PHE A 40 5.17 4.52 -2.91
N ALA A 41 4.42 5.54 -3.34
CA ALA A 41 3.59 6.36 -2.48
C ALA A 41 2.44 5.54 -1.85
N GLY A 42 1.78 4.68 -2.63
CA GLY A 42 0.76 3.75 -2.15
C GLY A 42 1.31 2.74 -1.13
N TRP A 43 2.54 2.28 -1.33
CA TRP A 43 3.26 1.45 -0.36
C TRP A 43 3.64 2.21 0.91
N LEU A 44 4.07 3.47 0.77
CA LEU A 44 4.41 4.37 1.89
C LEU A 44 3.19 4.70 2.75
N VAL A 45 2.03 4.92 2.12
CA VAL A 45 0.72 5.06 2.79
C VAL A 45 0.22 3.71 3.31
N GLY A 46 0.64 2.60 2.70
CA GLY A 46 0.39 1.24 3.17
C GLY A 46 0.91 0.98 4.59
N TRP A 47 2.04 1.58 4.95
CA TRP A 47 2.65 1.42 6.27
C TRP A 47 1.79 1.97 7.43
N PRO A 48 1.35 3.25 7.44
CA PRO A 48 0.47 3.76 8.50
C PRO A 48 -0.88 3.06 8.53
N VAL A 49 -1.45 2.69 7.38
CA VAL A 49 -2.72 1.96 7.32
C VAL A 49 -2.58 0.56 7.93
N ALA A 50 -1.51 -0.17 7.61
CA ALA A 50 -1.21 -1.46 8.24
C ALA A 50 -1.02 -1.34 9.75
N TYR A 51 -0.36 -0.28 10.23
CA TYR A 51 -0.16 -0.03 11.66
C TYR A 51 -1.49 0.26 12.39
N ILE A 52 -2.38 1.07 11.80
CA ILE A 52 -3.69 1.38 12.37
C ILE A 52 -4.58 0.14 12.44
N ILE A 53 -4.60 -0.68 11.38
CA ILE A 53 -5.40 -1.92 11.34
C ILE A 53 -4.86 -2.93 12.35
N ALA A 54 -3.54 -3.12 12.44
CA ALA A 54 -2.94 -4.01 13.43
C ALA A 54 -3.26 -3.59 14.87
N LYS A 55 -3.26 -2.28 15.14
CA LYS A 55 -3.64 -1.72 16.45
C LYS A 55 -5.13 -1.89 16.77
N ARG A 56 -5.99 -2.02 15.76
CA ARG A 56 -7.44 -2.25 15.91
C ARG A 56 -7.81 -3.72 16.11
N MET A 57 -6.90 -4.65 15.80
CA MET A 57 -7.09 -6.09 15.99
C MET A 57 -6.54 -6.61 17.34
N GLN A 58 -5.76 -5.80 18.06
CA GLN A 58 -5.42 -6.02 19.48
C GLN A 58 -6.48 -5.45 20.40
#